data_AF-A0A9P5QD51-F1
#
_entry.id   AF-A0A9P5QD51-F1
#
_cell.length_a   1.000
_cell.length_b   1.000
_cell.length_c   1.000
_cell.angle_alpha   90.00
_cell.angle_beta   90.00
_cell.angle_gamma   90.00
#
_symmetry.space_group_name_H-M   'P 1'
#
loop_
_entity.id
_entity.type
_entity.pdbx_description
1 polymer ?
#
loop_
_entity_poly.entity_id
_entity_poly.type
_entity_poly.pdbx_seq_one_letter_code
_entity_poly.pdbx_strand_id
1 'polypeptide(L)'
;MTLHEITYTIKDIQGKGKGLFAARDIKRGECILSEAPLVYVTSNLQEALKSIFVLSKKNAKYFYALCNVHHDISFEFGIMKTNSFPLGQGSTDAAIFRVSSRINHSCDPNVHQSWNPKTKKGHVHASKNIKKGDEILKNYIPILQIQEDRKRLLQENFKFDCRCSACTKPSSERDLIITKVNICTGLVKESAESDPATAIQYVREVLGLLDKIGGICKTSYYYDGYQISAMCSDYSLAQEWANLLLESYQIDE
;
A
#
# COMPACT_ATOMS: atom_id res chain seq x y z
N MET A 1 21.46 -27.27 -6.82
CA MET A 1 21.35 -26.01 -6.06
C MET A 1 21.22 -24.88 -7.06
N THR A 2 19.99 -24.46 -7.38
CA THR A 2 19.75 -23.24 -8.16
C THR A 2 20.27 -22.07 -7.33
N LEU A 3 21.32 -21.41 -7.82
CA LEU A 3 21.71 -20.08 -7.35
C LEU A 3 20.43 -19.24 -7.39
N HIS A 4 19.88 -18.89 -6.22
CA HIS A 4 18.82 -17.90 -6.17
C HIS A 4 19.44 -16.61 -6.71
N GLU A 5 19.10 -16.28 -7.95
CA GLU A 5 19.55 -15.06 -8.57
C GLU A 5 19.09 -13.90 -7.68
N ILE A 6 20.02 -13.03 -7.33
CA ILE A 6 19.73 -11.89 -6.45
C ILE A 6 18.65 -11.05 -7.15
N THR A 7 17.46 -10.94 -6.55
CA THR A 7 16.34 -10.18 -7.14
C THR A 7 16.54 -8.68 -6.98
N TYR A 8 17.12 -8.23 -5.87
CA TYR A 8 17.32 -6.81 -5.56
C TYR A 8 18.65 -6.54 -4.83
N THR A 9 19.12 -5.30 -4.93
CA THR A 9 20.23 -4.75 -4.14
C THR A 9 19.75 -3.57 -3.31
N ILE A 10 20.39 -3.31 -2.16
CA ILE A 10 20.13 -2.14 -1.33
C ILE A 10 21.29 -1.16 -1.52
N LYS A 11 20.98 0.10 -1.84
CA LYS A 11 21.98 1.15 -2.06
C LYS A 11 21.66 2.38 -1.23
N ASP A 12 22.68 3.13 -0.84
CA ASP A 12 22.49 4.47 -0.28
C ASP A 12 22.04 5.44 -1.38
N ILE A 13 21.10 6.32 -1.04
CA ILE A 13 20.55 7.35 -1.90
C ILE A 13 20.61 8.68 -1.14
N GLN A 14 21.33 9.64 -1.70
CA GLN A 14 21.45 10.97 -1.12
C GLN A 14 20.07 11.58 -0.89
N GLY A 15 19.81 12.04 0.34
CA GLY A 15 18.53 12.65 0.74
C GLY A 15 17.38 11.66 1.00
N LYS A 16 17.52 10.36 0.71
CA LYS A 16 16.49 9.33 0.99
C LYS A 16 16.97 8.22 1.94
N GLY A 17 18.23 8.23 2.36
CA GLY A 17 18.81 7.16 3.15
C GLY A 17 19.17 5.96 2.27
N LYS A 18 18.38 4.89 2.31
CA LYS A 18 18.60 3.70 1.47
C LYS A 18 17.40 3.45 0.56
N GLY A 19 17.63 2.75 -0.55
CA GLY A 19 16.57 2.27 -1.44
C GLY A 19 16.87 0.89 -2.00
N LEU A 20 15.83 0.22 -2.49
CA LEU A 20 15.94 -1.07 -3.16
C LEU A 20 16.00 -0.85 -4.67
N PHE A 21 16.86 -1.60 -5.34
CA PHE A 21 17.01 -1.56 -6.80
C PHE A 21 16.93 -2.97 -7.37
N ALA A 22 16.21 -3.13 -8.47
CA ALA A 22 16.12 -4.41 -9.17
C ALA A 22 17.51 -4.86 -9.66
N ALA A 23 17.92 -6.07 -9.30
CA ALA A 23 19.21 -6.64 -9.70
C ALA A 23 19.14 -7.41 -11.03
N ARG A 24 17.92 -7.69 -11.48
CA ARG A 24 17.54 -8.25 -12.78
C ARG A 24 16.19 -7.67 -13.22
N ASP A 25 15.73 -7.99 -14.42
CA ASP A 25 14.36 -7.72 -14.81
C ASP A 25 13.38 -8.52 -13.91
N ILE A 26 12.32 -7.87 -13.46
CA ILE A 26 11.28 -8.44 -12.60
C ILE A 26 9.95 -8.30 -13.33
N LYS A 27 9.22 -9.40 -13.48
CA LYS A 27 7.93 -9.39 -14.15
C LYS A 27 6.82 -8.89 -13.22
N ARG A 28 5.78 -8.26 -13.77
CA ARG A 28 4.54 -7.97 -13.04
C ARG A 28 4.02 -9.25 -12.37
N GLY A 29 3.55 -9.12 -11.14
CA GLY A 29 3.05 -10.23 -10.33
C GLY A 29 4.12 -11.03 -9.59
N GLU A 30 5.39 -10.87 -9.93
CA GLU A 30 6.47 -11.62 -9.29
C GLU A 30 6.65 -11.21 -7.81
N CYS A 31 6.81 -12.20 -6.93
CA CYS A 31 7.12 -11.99 -5.52
C CYS A 31 8.62 -11.65 -5.35
N ILE A 32 8.90 -10.39 -5.02
CA ILE A 32 10.27 -9.88 -4.87
C ILE A 32 10.87 -10.28 -3.53
N LEU A 33 10.07 -10.19 -2.46
CA LEU A 33 10.49 -10.60 -1.12
C LEU A 33 9.30 -11.00 -0.25
N SER A 34 9.54 -11.94 0.66
CA SER A 34 8.59 -12.41 1.67
C SER A 34 9.33 -12.51 3.01
N GLU A 35 8.97 -11.69 3.98
CA GLU A 35 9.68 -11.62 5.27
C GLU A 35 8.71 -11.55 6.47
N ALA A 36 9.17 -12.07 7.61
CA ALA A 36 8.45 -11.90 8.87
C ALA A 36 8.71 -10.49 9.44
N PRO A 37 7.77 -9.93 10.23
CA PRO A 37 7.98 -8.69 10.96
C PRO A 37 9.27 -8.70 11.79
N LEU A 38 9.98 -7.60 11.77
CA LEU A 38 11.06 -7.31 12.71
C LEU A 38 10.50 -6.88 14.06
N VAL A 39 9.48 -6.03 14.05
CA VAL A 39 8.80 -5.44 15.21
C VAL A 39 7.31 -5.35 14.89
N TYR A 40 6.45 -5.70 15.84
CA TYR A 40 5.01 -5.45 15.76
C TYR A 40 4.70 -4.10 16.41
N VAL A 41 3.90 -3.28 15.74
CA VAL A 41 3.48 -1.96 16.20
C VAL A 41 1.99 -2.05 16.43
N THR A 42 1.61 -2.34 17.67
CA THR A 42 0.20 -2.43 18.09
C THR A 42 -0.28 -1.09 18.61
N SER A 43 -1.60 -0.94 18.74
CA SER A 43 -2.21 0.23 19.40
C SER A 43 -1.77 0.39 20.86
N ASN A 44 -1.33 -0.71 21.51
CA ASN A 44 -0.75 -0.69 22.85
C ASN A 44 0.74 -0.33 22.80
N LEU A 45 1.05 0.93 23.14
CA LEU A 45 2.42 1.45 23.12
C LEU A 45 3.40 0.65 24.00
N GLN A 46 2.95 0.10 25.13
CA GLN A 46 3.82 -0.71 25.99
C GLN A 46 4.21 -2.03 25.32
N GLU A 47 3.29 -2.66 24.59
CA GLU A 47 3.56 -3.89 23.84
C GLU A 47 4.48 -3.64 22.65
N ALA A 48 4.25 -2.54 21.92
CA ALA A 48 5.11 -2.11 20.84
C ALA A 48 6.57 -1.91 21.34
N LEU A 49 6.76 -1.20 22.45
CA LEU A 49 8.07 -1.00 23.07
C LEU A 49 8.70 -2.32 23.54
N LYS A 50 7.93 -3.19 24.21
CA LYS A 50 8.42 -4.52 24.61
C LYS A 50 8.96 -5.30 23.44
N SER A 51 8.30 -5.25 22.28
CA SER A 51 8.74 -5.96 21.08
C SER A 51 10.10 -5.46 20.53
N ILE A 52 10.47 -4.21 20.82
CA ILE A 52 11.80 -3.64 20.50
C ILE A 52 12.84 -4.10 21.52
N PHE A 53 12.53 -4.05 22.82
CA PHE A 53 13.49 -4.40 23.87
C PHE A 53 13.89 -5.87 23.90
N VAL A 54 13.05 -6.76 23.38
CA VAL A 54 13.35 -8.20 23.27
C VAL A 54 14.09 -8.57 21.97
N LEU A 55 14.41 -7.60 21.11
CA LEU A 55 15.16 -7.89 19.88
C LEU A 55 16.55 -8.45 20.20
N SER A 56 16.96 -9.46 19.44
CA SER A 56 18.36 -9.89 19.45
C SER A 56 19.29 -8.72 19.05
N LYS A 57 20.55 -8.73 19.51
CA LYS A 57 21.55 -7.72 19.13
C LYS A 57 21.64 -7.51 17.61
N LYS A 58 21.45 -8.58 16.82
CA LYS A 58 21.44 -8.54 15.36
C LYS A 58 20.20 -7.79 14.83
N ASN A 59 19.02 -8.08 15.36
CA ASN A 59 17.77 -7.45 14.93
C ASN A 59 17.68 -5.99 15.37
N ALA A 60 18.14 -5.66 16.58
CA ALA A 60 18.24 -4.30 17.06
C ALA A 60 19.08 -3.43 16.11
N LYS A 61 20.22 -3.94 15.63
CA LYS A 61 21.03 -3.22 14.62
C LYS A 61 20.25 -2.89 13.35
N TYR A 62 19.34 -3.75 12.89
CA TYR A 62 18.52 -3.45 11.71
C TYR A 62 17.46 -2.40 12.01
N PHE A 63 16.80 -2.49 13.17
CA PHE A 63 15.78 -1.54 13.60
C PHE A 63 16.37 -0.13 13.75
N TYR A 64 17.46 0.01 14.53
CA TYR A 64 18.13 1.28 14.77
C TYR A 64 18.86 1.86 13.53
N ALA A 65 18.96 1.09 12.44
CA ALA A 65 19.48 1.55 11.15
C ALA A 65 18.37 1.93 10.14
N LEU A 66 17.12 2.02 10.59
CA LEU A 66 16.01 2.57 9.79
C LEU A 66 15.98 4.10 9.88
N CYS A 67 15.34 4.73 8.91
CA CYS A 67 15.21 6.19 8.89
C CYS A 67 14.30 6.64 10.04
N ASN A 68 14.63 7.76 10.67
CA ASN A 68 13.76 8.45 11.60
C ASN A 68 13.63 9.90 11.14
N VAL A 69 12.43 10.31 10.73
CA VAL A 69 12.13 11.71 10.33
C VAL A 69 11.35 12.48 11.40
N HIS A 70 11.03 11.83 12.52
CA HIS A 70 10.27 12.39 13.64
C HIS A 70 11.18 12.55 14.86
N HIS A 71 11.71 13.76 15.02
CA HIS A 71 12.62 14.11 16.10
C HIS A 71 11.94 14.80 17.29
N ASP A 72 10.63 15.04 17.17
CA ASP A 72 9.74 15.63 18.17
C ASP A 72 9.20 14.61 19.20
N ILE A 73 9.44 13.33 18.96
CA ILE A 73 9.03 12.20 19.80
C ILE A 73 10.24 11.31 20.14
N SER A 74 10.05 10.28 20.99
CA SER A 74 11.16 9.38 21.32
C SER A 74 11.73 8.70 20.07
N PHE A 75 13.02 8.37 20.11
CA PHE A 75 13.74 7.85 18.95
C PHE A 75 13.09 6.59 18.35
N GLU A 76 12.71 5.63 19.21
CA GLU A 76 12.00 4.41 18.82
C GLU A 76 10.63 4.70 18.20
N PHE A 77 9.85 5.60 18.80
CA PHE A 77 8.55 6.00 18.24
C PHE A 77 8.70 6.71 16.90
N GLY A 78 9.74 7.51 16.73
CA GLY A 78 10.05 8.15 15.46
C GLY A 78 10.37 7.13 14.35
N ILE A 79 11.19 6.12 14.66
CA ILE A 79 11.43 4.99 13.75
C ILE A 79 10.12 4.26 13.44
N MET A 80 9.30 3.96 14.44
CA MET A 80 8.03 3.26 14.23
C MET A 80 7.10 4.06 13.32
N LYS A 81 6.88 5.33 13.61
CA LYS A 81 6.02 6.21 12.81
C LYS A 81 6.50 6.35 11.36
N THR A 82 7.82 6.36 11.15
CA THR A 82 8.42 6.50 9.81
C THR A 82 8.33 5.22 8.97
N ASN A 83 8.38 4.02 9.58
CA ASN A 83 8.68 2.77 8.86
C ASN A 83 7.60 1.69 8.92
N SER A 84 6.52 1.91 9.68
CA SER A 84 5.48 0.90 9.90
C SER A 84 4.59 0.71 8.69
N PHE A 85 4.18 -0.53 8.46
CA PHE A 85 3.24 -0.94 7.43
C PHE A 85 2.01 -1.60 8.06
N PRO A 86 0.77 -1.16 7.76
CA PRO A 86 -0.45 -1.74 8.33
C PRO A 86 -0.60 -3.24 8.03
N LEU A 87 -1.04 -4.03 9.02
CA LEU A 87 -1.22 -5.49 8.91
C LEU A 87 -2.58 -5.88 8.30
N GLY A 88 -2.93 -5.23 7.19
CA GLY A 88 -4.18 -5.44 6.47
C GLY A 88 -5.02 -4.16 6.36
N GLN A 89 -6.04 -4.22 5.51
CA GLN A 89 -6.94 -3.10 5.28
C GLN A 89 -7.72 -2.77 6.56
N GLY A 90 -7.71 -1.50 6.97
CA GLY A 90 -8.42 -1.04 8.17
C GLY A 90 -7.80 -1.47 9.50
N SER A 91 -6.65 -2.18 9.49
CA SER A 91 -5.99 -2.58 10.72
C SER A 91 -5.33 -1.39 11.41
N THR A 92 -5.51 -1.27 12.74
CA THR A 92 -4.73 -0.37 13.60
C THR A 92 -3.37 -0.94 13.96
N ASP A 93 -3.16 -2.24 13.72
CA ASP A 93 -1.89 -2.89 13.93
C ASP A 93 -1.02 -2.74 12.69
N ALA A 94 0.27 -2.56 12.92
CA ALA A 94 1.26 -2.42 11.89
C ALA A 94 2.50 -3.26 12.24
N ALA A 95 3.42 -3.34 11.29
CA ALA A 95 4.71 -3.97 11.49
C ALA A 95 5.82 -3.21 10.80
N ILE A 96 7.02 -3.32 11.38
CA ILE A 96 8.25 -2.91 10.73
C ILE A 96 8.94 -4.14 10.22
N PHE A 97 9.53 -4.00 9.05
CA PHE A 97 10.20 -5.09 8.35
C PHE A 97 11.66 -4.71 8.13
N ARG A 98 12.52 -5.72 8.01
CA ARG A 98 13.96 -5.45 7.90
C ARG A 98 14.31 -4.83 6.55
N VAL A 99 13.72 -5.36 5.48
CA VAL A 99 14.03 -4.97 4.11
C VAL A 99 12.97 -4.07 3.52
N SER A 100 11.70 -4.47 3.56
CA SER A 100 10.61 -3.77 2.89
C SER A 100 10.27 -2.40 3.50
N SER A 101 10.65 -2.14 4.76
CA SER A 101 10.59 -0.79 5.33
C SER A 101 11.60 0.20 4.70
N ARG A 102 12.55 -0.27 3.88
CA ARG A 102 13.52 0.58 3.16
C ARG A 102 13.12 0.91 1.72
N ILE A 103 11.99 0.38 1.26
CA ILE A 103 11.47 0.65 -0.08
C ILE A 103 10.91 2.07 -0.09
N ASN A 104 11.48 2.95 -0.92
CA ASN A 104 11.08 4.34 -1.02
C ASN A 104 9.70 4.55 -1.63
N HIS A 105 9.20 5.78 -1.48
CA HIS A 105 7.90 6.19 -1.97
C HIS A 105 7.89 6.57 -3.46
N SER A 106 6.80 6.19 -4.14
CA SER A 106 6.30 6.86 -5.35
C SER A 106 4.77 6.91 -5.33
N CYS A 107 4.17 8.01 -5.79
CA CYS A 107 2.73 8.08 -6.03
C CYS A 107 2.31 7.26 -7.25
N ASP A 108 3.27 6.89 -8.11
CA ASP A 108 3.12 5.90 -9.17
C ASP A 108 4.09 4.73 -8.90
N PRO A 109 3.76 3.84 -7.95
CA PRO A 109 4.66 2.77 -7.52
C PRO A 109 4.79 1.66 -8.58
N ASN A 110 5.82 0.84 -8.42
CA ASN A 110 6.03 -0.38 -9.21
C ASN A 110 5.93 -1.66 -8.38
N VAL A 111 5.70 -1.54 -7.07
CA VAL A 111 5.36 -2.66 -6.19
C VAL A 111 4.16 -2.37 -5.29
N HIS A 112 3.52 -3.44 -4.86
CA HIS A 112 2.52 -3.44 -3.79
C HIS A 112 3.03 -4.33 -2.64
N GLN A 113 2.86 -3.85 -1.41
CA GLN A 113 3.15 -4.61 -0.20
C GLN A 113 1.84 -5.12 0.40
N SER A 114 1.78 -6.39 0.76
CA SER A 114 0.61 -7.02 1.40
C SER A 114 1.01 -7.80 2.66
N TRP A 115 0.03 -8.03 3.53
CA TRP A 115 0.17 -8.87 4.71
C TRP A 115 -0.60 -10.17 4.52
N ASN A 116 0.04 -11.30 4.80
CA ASN A 116 -0.63 -12.59 4.88
C ASN A 116 -0.79 -13.00 6.36
N PRO A 117 -2.01 -12.97 6.91
CA PRO A 117 -2.24 -13.29 8.32
C PRO A 117 -2.02 -14.77 8.65
N LYS A 118 -2.20 -15.68 7.68
CA LYS A 118 -1.98 -17.13 7.87
C LYS A 118 -0.50 -17.43 8.05
N THR A 119 0.35 -16.87 7.19
CA THR A 119 1.81 -17.11 7.24
C THR A 119 2.54 -16.12 8.14
N LYS A 120 1.86 -15.06 8.61
CA LYS A 120 2.43 -13.93 9.36
C LYS A 120 3.63 -13.30 8.66
N LYS A 121 3.50 -13.07 7.35
CA LYS A 121 4.57 -12.49 6.51
C LYS A 121 4.06 -11.31 5.70
N GLY A 122 4.92 -10.31 5.57
CA GLY A 122 4.79 -9.25 4.59
C GLY A 122 5.34 -9.74 3.24
N HIS A 123 4.59 -9.47 2.18
CA HIS A 123 4.98 -9.80 0.81
C HIS A 123 5.11 -8.53 -0.01
N VAL A 124 6.12 -8.44 -0.86
CA VAL A 124 6.24 -7.37 -1.85
C VAL A 124 6.18 -8.01 -3.23
N HIS A 125 5.16 -7.63 -4.00
CA HIS A 125 4.96 -8.09 -5.37
C HIS A 125 5.13 -6.93 -6.34
N ALA A 126 5.70 -7.21 -7.51
CA ALA A 126 5.75 -6.27 -8.61
C ALA A 126 4.33 -5.97 -9.11
N SER A 127 3.93 -4.69 -9.12
CA SER A 127 2.66 -4.27 -9.72
C SER A 127 2.81 -3.96 -11.22
N LYS A 128 4.05 -3.85 -11.70
CA LYS A 128 4.44 -3.59 -13.09
C LYS A 128 5.74 -4.34 -13.40
N ASN A 129 6.10 -4.45 -14.67
CA ASN A 129 7.45 -4.90 -15.03
C ASN A 129 8.48 -3.87 -14.54
N ILE A 130 9.58 -4.33 -13.94
CA ILE A 130 10.66 -3.49 -13.40
C ILE A 130 11.95 -3.88 -14.10
N LYS A 131 12.67 -2.91 -14.68
CA LYS A 131 13.93 -3.20 -15.37
C LYS A 131 15.09 -3.30 -14.40
N LYS A 132 16.08 -4.13 -14.74
CA LYS A 132 17.34 -4.18 -14.00
C LYS A 132 17.90 -2.77 -13.82
N GLY A 133 18.20 -2.40 -12.58
CA GLY A 133 18.74 -1.10 -12.22
C GLY A 133 17.70 -0.07 -11.79
N ASP A 134 16.41 -0.29 -12.05
CA ASP A 134 15.35 0.61 -11.60
C ASP A 134 15.15 0.53 -10.07
N GLU A 135 14.76 1.64 -9.46
CA GLU A 135 14.38 1.69 -8.05
C GLU A 135 13.04 0.97 -7.84
N ILE A 136 12.97 0.13 -6.81
CA ILE A 136 11.75 -0.52 -6.35
C ILE A 136 11.04 0.44 -5.40
N LEU A 137 9.80 0.80 -5.72
CA LEU A 137 9.06 1.92 -5.12
C LEU A 137 7.63 1.50 -4.75
N LYS A 138 7.23 1.78 -3.50
CA LYS A 138 5.88 1.53 -2.99
C LYS A 138 5.13 2.82 -2.72
N ASN A 139 3.82 2.75 -2.50
CA ASN A 139 3.04 3.89 -2.03
C ASN A 139 3.03 3.92 -0.49
N TYR A 140 3.17 5.11 0.10
CA TYR A 140 3.18 5.33 1.56
C TYR A 140 1.85 5.88 2.07
N ILE A 141 1.04 6.44 1.17
CA ILE A 141 -0.18 7.18 1.47
C ILE A 141 -1.35 6.53 0.73
N PRO A 142 -2.60 6.83 1.12
CA PRO A 142 -3.76 6.37 0.37
C PRO A 142 -3.68 6.73 -1.13
N ILE A 143 -4.12 5.83 -2.00
CA ILE A 143 -3.97 5.96 -3.46
C ILE A 143 -4.89 7.04 -4.04
N LEU A 144 -6.12 7.12 -3.56
CA LEU A 144 -7.19 8.02 -4.05
C LEU A 144 -7.09 9.41 -3.39
N GLN A 145 -5.97 10.08 -3.62
CA GLN A 145 -5.66 11.40 -3.09
C GLN A 145 -5.37 12.38 -4.23
N ILE A 146 -5.92 13.60 -4.12
CA ILE A 146 -5.61 14.71 -5.04
C ILE A 146 -4.15 15.15 -4.87
N GLN A 147 -3.58 15.83 -5.87
CA GLN A 147 -2.14 16.14 -5.84
C GLN A 147 -1.71 16.97 -4.63
N GLU A 148 -2.52 17.95 -4.22
CA GLU A 148 -2.27 18.77 -3.04
C GLU A 148 -2.19 17.91 -1.78
N ASP A 149 -3.17 17.05 -1.55
CA ASP A 149 -3.20 16.14 -0.40
C ASP A 149 -2.04 15.16 -0.41
N ARG A 150 -1.63 14.63 -1.58
CA ARG A 150 -0.43 13.79 -1.67
C ARG A 150 0.81 14.53 -1.17
N LYS A 151 1.01 15.78 -1.61
CA LYS A 151 2.15 16.61 -1.19
C LYS A 151 2.09 16.90 0.30
N ARG A 152 0.92 17.29 0.81
CA ARG A 152 0.68 17.59 2.23
C ARG A 152 0.96 16.37 3.11
N LEU A 153 0.35 15.22 2.82
CA LEU A 153 0.53 13.98 3.59
C LEU A 153 1.98 13.51 3.62
N LEU A 154 2.71 13.64 2.50
CA LEU A 154 4.12 13.26 2.43
C LEU A 154 5.02 14.21 3.22
N GLN A 155 4.71 15.50 3.23
CA GLN A 155 5.42 16.47 4.08
C GLN A 155 5.12 16.26 5.57
N GLU A 156 3.84 16.16 5.94
CA GLU A 156 3.39 15.99 7.32
C GLU A 156 3.88 14.67 7.95
N ASN A 157 3.92 13.58 7.18
CA ASN A 157 4.26 12.26 7.72
C ASN A 157 5.69 11.80 7.39
N PHE A 158 6.29 12.26 6.29
CA PHE A 158 7.58 11.74 5.82
C PHE A 158 8.63 12.82 5.53
N LYS A 159 8.28 14.10 5.70
CA LYS A 159 9.21 15.25 5.64
C LYS A 159 9.97 15.39 4.32
N PHE A 160 9.32 15.06 3.19
CA PHE A 160 9.94 15.22 1.87
C PHE A 160 8.96 15.65 0.77
N ASP A 161 9.50 16.32 -0.25
CA ASP A 161 8.78 16.67 -1.48
C ASP A 161 8.87 15.54 -2.51
N CYS A 162 7.72 14.97 -2.86
CA CYS A 162 7.67 13.92 -3.88
C CYS A 162 7.82 14.50 -5.29
N ARG A 163 8.85 14.04 -6.00
CA ARG A 163 9.19 14.46 -7.37
C ARG A 163 8.91 13.36 -8.42
N CYS A 164 8.06 12.39 -8.11
CA CYS A 164 7.68 11.34 -9.06
C CYS A 164 6.87 11.92 -10.24
N SER A 165 6.73 11.14 -11.31
CA SER A 165 5.97 11.51 -12.52
C SER A 165 4.53 11.96 -12.22
N ALA A 166 3.87 11.33 -11.24
CA ALA A 166 2.51 11.68 -10.84
C ALA A 166 2.40 12.99 -10.03
N CYS A 167 3.50 13.51 -9.47
CA CYS A 167 3.53 14.77 -8.75
C CYS A 167 4.09 15.95 -9.58
N THR A 168 4.75 15.65 -10.69
CA THR A 168 5.34 16.66 -11.59
C THR A 168 4.43 17.02 -12.77
N LYS A 169 3.48 16.15 -13.13
CA LYS A 169 2.49 16.42 -14.18
C LYS A 169 1.28 17.21 -13.65
N PRO A 170 0.63 18.05 -14.50
CA PRO A 170 -0.67 18.64 -14.18
C PRO A 170 -1.70 17.56 -13.83
N SER A 171 -2.54 17.82 -12.84
CA SER A 171 -3.46 16.82 -12.28
C SER A 171 -4.91 17.28 -12.17
N SER A 172 -5.30 18.45 -12.68
CA SER A 172 -6.64 19.03 -12.48
C SER A 172 -7.78 18.08 -12.85
N GLU A 173 -7.73 17.43 -14.01
CA GLU A 173 -8.75 16.47 -14.43
C GLU A 173 -8.76 15.20 -13.55
N ARG A 174 -7.57 14.65 -13.28
CA ARG A 174 -7.42 13.47 -12.40
C ARG A 174 -7.91 13.76 -10.99
N ASP A 175 -7.61 14.95 -10.48
CA ASP A 175 -7.98 15.39 -9.13
C ASP A 175 -9.50 15.58 -9.05
N LEU A 176 -10.14 16.16 -10.07
CA LEU A 176 -11.61 16.23 -10.16
C LEU A 176 -12.25 14.84 -10.13
N ILE A 177 -11.70 13.88 -10.89
CA ILE A 177 -12.17 12.49 -10.88
C ILE A 177 -12.03 11.87 -9.50
N ILE A 178 -10.88 12.05 -8.84
CA ILE A 178 -10.65 11.54 -7.48
C ILE A 178 -11.61 12.17 -6.46
N THR A 179 -11.87 13.47 -6.56
CA THR A 179 -12.85 14.13 -5.70
C THR A 179 -14.23 13.49 -5.86
N LYS A 180 -14.67 13.25 -7.10
CA LYS A 180 -15.95 12.56 -7.36
C LYS A 180 -15.96 11.13 -6.83
N VAL A 181 -14.88 10.38 -7.05
CA VAL A 181 -14.73 9.02 -6.47
C VAL A 181 -14.91 9.07 -4.96
N ASN A 182 -14.21 9.98 -4.27
CA ASN A 182 -14.28 10.07 -2.81
C ASN A 182 -15.70 10.44 -2.31
N ILE A 183 -16.41 11.31 -3.03
CA ILE A 183 -17.82 11.63 -2.73
C ILE A 183 -18.69 10.39 -2.88
N CYS A 184 -18.64 9.72 -4.03
CA CYS A 184 -19.43 8.52 -4.29
C CYS A 184 -19.09 7.40 -3.29
N THR A 185 -17.81 7.22 -2.92
CA THR A 185 -17.41 6.26 -1.88
C THR A 185 -18.02 6.57 -0.51
N GLY A 186 -18.18 7.86 -0.17
CA GLY A 186 -18.94 8.26 1.03
C GLY A 186 -20.40 7.84 0.92
N LEU A 187 -21.04 8.15 -0.21
CA LEU A 187 -22.44 7.82 -0.47
C LEU A 187 -22.71 6.31 -0.50
N VAL A 188 -21.78 5.49 -1.01
CA VAL A 188 -21.84 4.02 -0.92
C VAL A 188 -21.97 3.60 0.54
N LYS A 189 -21.12 4.12 1.44
CA LYS A 189 -21.13 3.75 2.85
C LYS A 189 -22.40 4.19 3.58
N GLU A 190 -22.89 5.39 3.27
CA GLU A 190 -24.11 5.94 3.89
C GLU A 190 -25.38 5.18 3.47
N SER A 191 -25.41 4.69 2.23
CA SER A 191 -26.58 3.99 1.66
C SER A 191 -26.51 2.46 1.75
N ALA A 192 -25.35 1.87 2.03
CA ALA A 192 -25.15 0.41 1.95
C ALA A 192 -26.17 -0.43 2.72
N GLU A 193 -26.59 0.01 3.92
CA GLU A 193 -27.57 -0.70 4.75
C GLU A 193 -29.01 -0.23 4.52
N SER A 194 -29.21 1.06 4.21
CA SER A 194 -30.51 1.71 4.18
C SER A 194 -31.16 1.72 2.79
N ASP A 195 -30.36 1.87 1.74
CA ASP A 195 -30.75 1.80 0.34
C ASP A 195 -29.65 1.13 -0.52
N PRO A 196 -29.56 -0.21 -0.44
CA PRO A 196 -28.52 -1.00 -1.12
C PRO A 196 -28.54 -0.86 -2.64
N ALA A 197 -29.71 -0.64 -3.25
CA ALA A 197 -29.83 -0.44 -4.68
C ALA A 197 -29.12 0.84 -5.13
N THR A 198 -29.32 1.94 -4.40
CA THR A 198 -28.59 3.19 -4.61
C THR A 198 -27.10 3.04 -4.32
N ALA A 199 -26.72 2.30 -3.27
CA ALA A 199 -25.32 2.02 -2.98
C ALA A 199 -24.61 1.32 -4.16
N ILE A 200 -25.24 0.31 -4.77
CA ILE A 200 -24.73 -0.37 -5.97
C ILE A 200 -24.61 0.58 -7.17
N GLN A 201 -25.52 1.54 -7.34
CA GLN A 201 -25.39 2.55 -8.39
C GLN A 201 -24.13 3.41 -8.19
N TYR A 202 -23.87 3.86 -6.96
CA TYR A 202 -22.65 4.59 -6.66
C TYR A 202 -21.38 3.74 -6.82
N VAL A 203 -21.41 2.43 -6.48
CA VAL A 203 -20.30 1.51 -6.78
C VAL A 203 -19.99 1.49 -8.28
N ARG A 204 -21.02 1.37 -9.13
CA ARG A 204 -20.85 1.40 -10.60
C ARG A 204 -20.33 2.75 -11.10
N GLU A 205 -20.81 3.85 -10.53
CA GLU A 205 -20.31 5.19 -10.86
C GLU A 205 -18.82 5.33 -10.52
N VAL A 206 -18.41 4.88 -9.33
CA VAL A 206 -17.01 4.87 -8.92
C VAL A 206 -16.17 4.07 -9.90
N LEU A 207 -16.60 2.86 -10.29
CA LEU A 207 -15.86 2.04 -11.25
C LEU A 207 -15.68 2.75 -12.60
N GLY A 208 -16.73 3.39 -13.12
CA GLY A 208 -16.65 4.19 -14.35
C GLY A 208 -15.73 5.41 -14.24
N LEU A 209 -15.65 6.03 -13.07
CA LEU A 209 -14.69 7.10 -12.79
C LEU A 209 -13.26 6.58 -12.72
N LEU A 210 -13.04 5.42 -12.09
CA LEU A 210 -11.72 4.79 -11.98
C LEU A 210 -11.17 4.36 -13.34
N ASP A 211 -12.02 3.89 -14.26
CA ASP A 211 -11.62 3.53 -15.62
C ASP A 211 -10.99 4.72 -16.37
N LYS A 212 -11.48 5.95 -16.13
CA LYS A 212 -10.91 7.18 -16.72
C LYS A 212 -9.51 7.51 -16.22
N ILE A 213 -9.07 6.93 -15.10
CA ILE A 213 -7.74 7.14 -14.50
C ILE A 213 -6.91 5.85 -14.46
N GLY A 214 -7.18 4.93 -15.39
CA GLY A 214 -6.38 3.71 -15.58
C GLY A 214 -6.83 2.51 -14.72
N GLY A 215 -8.06 2.53 -14.20
CA GLY A 215 -8.65 1.41 -13.49
C GLY A 215 -8.00 1.11 -12.13
N ILE A 216 -7.37 2.11 -11.50
CA ILE A 216 -6.72 1.94 -10.20
C ILE A 216 -7.75 1.59 -9.11
N CYS A 217 -7.38 0.73 -8.16
CA CYS A 217 -8.20 0.39 -6.98
C CYS A 217 -9.59 -0.24 -7.25
N LYS A 218 -9.91 -0.70 -8.46
CA LYS A 218 -11.24 -1.28 -8.77
C LYS A 218 -11.59 -2.51 -7.92
N THR A 219 -10.60 -3.35 -7.61
CA THR A 219 -10.75 -4.57 -6.79
C THR A 219 -11.51 -4.33 -5.48
N SER A 220 -11.25 -3.22 -4.78
CA SER A 220 -11.95 -2.91 -3.52
C SER A 220 -13.45 -2.66 -3.75
N TYR A 221 -13.82 -2.03 -4.86
CA TYR A 221 -15.22 -1.73 -5.19
C TYR A 221 -15.98 -2.94 -5.74
N TYR A 222 -15.28 -3.91 -6.35
CA TYR A 222 -15.87 -5.22 -6.63
C TYR A 222 -16.23 -5.96 -5.34
N TYR A 223 -15.36 -5.87 -4.33
CA TYR A 223 -15.63 -6.44 -3.02
C TYR A 223 -16.80 -5.72 -2.31
N ASP A 224 -16.84 -4.39 -2.34
CA ASP A 224 -17.97 -3.61 -1.79
C ASP A 224 -19.29 -4.02 -2.47
N GLY A 225 -19.30 -4.11 -3.81
CA GLY A 225 -20.47 -4.57 -4.58
C GLY A 225 -20.92 -5.98 -4.18
N TYR A 226 -19.97 -6.92 -4.03
CA TYR A 226 -20.26 -8.26 -3.54
C TYR A 226 -20.92 -8.24 -2.15
N GLN A 227 -20.34 -7.50 -1.19
CA GLN A 227 -20.87 -7.45 0.18
C GLN A 227 -22.28 -6.87 0.23
N ILE A 228 -22.52 -5.75 -0.46
CA ILE A 228 -23.82 -5.09 -0.50
C ILE A 228 -24.86 -6.02 -1.13
N SER A 229 -24.57 -6.63 -2.28
CA SER A 229 -25.49 -7.57 -2.93
C SER A 229 -25.78 -8.80 -2.08
N ALA A 230 -24.77 -9.35 -1.40
CA ALA A 230 -24.94 -10.50 -0.51
C ALA A 230 -25.80 -10.17 0.71
N MET A 231 -25.65 -8.98 1.30
CA MET A 231 -26.46 -8.51 2.44
C MET A 231 -27.95 -8.43 2.10
N CYS A 232 -28.28 -8.16 0.83
CA CYS A 232 -29.65 -8.07 0.34
C CYS A 232 -30.19 -9.36 -0.27
N SER A 233 -29.43 -10.46 -0.16
CA SER A 233 -29.76 -11.75 -0.78
C SER A 233 -29.91 -11.71 -2.31
N ASP A 234 -29.31 -10.72 -2.99
CA ASP A 234 -29.19 -10.70 -4.46
C ASP A 234 -27.97 -11.55 -4.85
N TYR A 235 -28.14 -12.88 -4.78
CA TYR A 235 -27.06 -13.82 -5.01
C TYR A 235 -26.55 -13.82 -6.45
N SER A 236 -27.39 -13.46 -7.43
CA SER A 236 -26.98 -13.36 -8.83
C SER A 236 -25.98 -12.23 -8.99
N LEU A 237 -26.32 -11.03 -8.51
CA LEU A 237 -25.42 -9.88 -8.60
C LEU A 237 -24.18 -10.05 -7.73
N ALA A 238 -24.31 -10.66 -6.55
CA ALA A 238 -23.15 -11.00 -5.72
C ALA A 238 -22.17 -11.92 -6.47
N GLN A 239 -22.67 -12.91 -7.22
CA GLN A 239 -21.83 -13.79 -8.03
C GLN A 239 -21.12 -13.03 -9.16
N GLU A 240 -21.79 -12.10 -9.84
CA GLU A 240 -21.16 -11.24 -10.85
C GLU A 240 -19.99 -10.45 -10.28
N TRP A 241 -20.18 -9.80 -9.12
CA TRP A 241 -19.11 -9.08 -8.43
C TRP A 241 -17.95 -9.99 -8.00
N ALA A 242 -18.26 -11.19 -7.51
CA ALA A 242 -17.25 -12.17 -7.13
C ALA A 242 -16.39 -12.60 -8.33
N ASN A 243 -16.99 -12.78 -9.51
CA ASN A 243 -16.25 -13.10 -10.73
C ASN A 243 -15.30 -11.96 -11.14
N LEU A 244 -15.79 -10.72 -11.15
CA LEU A 244 -14.95 -9.53 -11.43
C LEU A 244 -13.80 -9.39 -10.42
N LEU A 245 -14.07 -9.71 -9.15
CA LEU A 245 -13.05 -9.72 -8.11
C LEU A 245 -11.96 -10.75 -8.41
N LEU A 246 -12.34 -11.99 -8.73
CA LEU A 246 -11.41 -13.08 -9.06
C LEU A 246 -10.58 -12.78 -10.31
N GLU A 247 -11.22 -12.26 -11.37
CA GLU A 247 -10.54 -11.82 -12.59
C GLU A 247 -9.51 -10.73 -12.29
N SER A 248 -9.80 -9.79 -11.38
CA SER A 248 -8.86 -8.73 -11.03
C SER A 248 -7.58 -9.22 -10.33
N TYR A 249 -7.59 -10.45 -9.80
CA TYR A 249 -6.42 -11.11 -9.21
C TYR A 249 -5.64 -12.00 -10.20
N GLN A 250 -6.16 -12.24 -11.40
CA GLN A 250 -5.41 -12.94 -12.43
C GLN A 250 -4.27 -12.05 -12.92
N ILE A 251 -3.06 -12.57 -12.80
CA ILE A 251 -1.86 -11.93 -13.36
C ILE A 251 -1.80 -12.43 -14.81
N ASP A 252 -1.82 -11.53 -15.78
CA ASP A 252 -1.64 -11.86 -17.19
C ASP A 252 -0.37 -12.75 -17.33
N GLU A 253 -0.54 -13.98 -17.85
CA GLU A 253 0.55 -14.97 -18.04
C GLU A 253 1.66 -14.49 -19.00
#